data_AF-A0A928XHS8-F1
#
_entry.id   AF-A0A928XHS8-F1
#
_cell.length_a   1.000
_cell.length_b   1.000
_cell.length_c   1.000
_cell.angle_alpha   90.00
_cell.angle_beta   90.00
_cell.angle_gamma   90.00
#
_symmetry.space_group_name_H-M   'P 1'
#
loop_
_entity.id
_entity.type
_entity.pdbx_description
1 polymer ?
#
loop_
_entity_poly.entity_id
_entity_poly.type
_entity_poly.pdbx_seq_one_letter_code
_entity_poly.pdbx_strand_id
1 'polypeptide(L)'
;MGLINSSLITRIQRNHGLEHATIHLLSRRNGNLSLVGRSDWNGFTLYGPVDTAEVKHAAQEALRRLRQGEAELAVHPRCGTVVATTGLLTGLAAFVAISLDASRGRFRWATIPAAILAATLAAIVAQPLGLLLQERFTTTGQPGNLEIRNVSVNPAGNLITHRVETVQ
;
A
#
# COMPACT_ATOMS: atom_id res chain seq x y z
N MET A 1 25.73 -10.80 -11.00
CA MET A 1 24.42 -11.24 -10.46
C MET A 1 23.55 -10.10 -9.92
N GLY A 2 23.84 -8.81 -10.21
CA GLY A 2 23.17 -7.66 -9.57
C GLY A 2 22.15 -6.87 -10.41
N LEU A 3 21.99 -7.17 -11.71
CA LEU A 3 21.19 -6.32 -12.62
C LEU A 3 19.75 -6.80 -12.83
N ILE A 4 19.46 -8.08 -12.57
CA ILE A 4 18.11 -8.65 -12.75
C ILE A 4 17.19 -8.30 -11.57
N ASN A 5 17.75 -8.26 -10.35
CA ASN A 5 16.97 -7.93 -9.15
C ASN A 5 16.55 -6.45 -9.13
N SER A 6 17.43 -5.53 -9.56
CA SER A 6 17.10 -4.10 -9.61
C SER A 6 16.00 -3.78 -10.63
N SER A 7 16.00 -4.45 -11.79
CA SER A 7 14.98 -4.22 -12.83
C SER A 7 13.61 -4.77 -12.41
N LEU A 8 13.55 -5.95 -11.78
CA LEU A 8 12.30 -6.50 -11.26
C LEU A 8 11.72 -5.68 -10.11
N ILE A 9 12.55 -5.24 -9.16
CA ILE A 9 12.11 -4.36 -8.07
C ILE A 9 11.55 -3.05 -8.63
N THR A 10 12.27 -2.43 -9.57
CA THR A 10 11.81 -1.18 -10.21
C THR A 10 10.48 -1.37 -10.93
N ARG A 11 10.30 -2.49 -11.64
CA ARG A 11 9.03 -2.83 -12.30
C ARG A 11 7.88 -2.94 -11.31
N ILE A 12 8.09 -3.66 -10.20
CA ILE A 12 7.09 -3.82 -9.14
C ILE A 12 6.77 -2.47 -8.50
N GLN A 13 7.76 -1.65 -8.17
CA GLN A 13 7.57 -0.31 -7.60
C GLN A 13 6.74 0.60 -8.52
N ARG A 14 7.00 0.57 -9.83
CA ARG A 14 6.24 1.35 -10.82
C ARG A 14 4.81 0.87 -10.95
N ASN A 15 4.59 -0.44 -10.98
CA ASN A 15 3.26 -1.03 -11.00
C ASN A 15 2.48 -0.69 -9.73
N HIS A 16 3.14 -0.74 -8.57
CA HIS A 16 2.56 -0.39 -7.27
C HIS A 16 2.23 1.10 -7.16
N GLY A 17 3.07 1.97 -7.72
CA GLY A 17 2.75 3.39 -7.85
C GLY A 17 1.52 3.64 -8.71
N LEU A 18 1.41 2.95 -9.86
CA LEU A 18 0.24 3.03 -10.73
C LEU A 18 -1.04 2.47 -10.08
N GLU A 19 -0.92 1.36 -9.33
CA GLU A 19 -2.02 0.78 -8.55
C GLU A 19 -2.58 1.80 -7.55
N HIS A 20 -1.72 2.41 -6.73
CA HIS A 20 -2.14 3.44 -5.78
C HIS A 20 -2.79 4.63 -6.45
N ALA A 21 -2.21 5.12 -7.54
CA ALA A 21 -2.77 6.23 -8.28
C ALA A 21 -4.15 5.88 -8.85
N THR A 22 -4.32 4.66 -9.34
CA THR A 22 -5.61 4.14 -9.83
C THR A 22 -6.65 4.09 -8.71
N ILE A 23 -6.30 3.54 -7.55
CA ILE A 23 -7.18 3.46 -6.38
C ILE A 23 -7.57 4.87 -5.90
N HIS A 24 -6.64 5.82 -5.85
CA HIS A 24 -6.93 7.22 -5.49
C HIS A 24 -8.00 7.82 -6.39
N LEU A 25 -7.88 7.63 -7.71
CA LEU A 25 -8.86 8.17 -8.66
C LEU A 25 -10.22 7.48 -8.55
N LEU A 26 -10.26 6.17 -8.31
CA LEU A 26 -11.51 5.42 -8.10
C LEU A 26 -12.19 5.85 -6.79
N SER A 27 -11.45 5.94 -5.69
CA SER A 27 -11.98 6.36 -4.39
C SER A 27 -12.46 7.81 -4.38
N ARG A 28 -11.87 8.71 -5.19
CA ARG A 28 -12.37 10.09 -5.35
C ARG A 28 -13.75 10.15 -6.01
N ARG A 29 -14.07 9.21 -6.89
CA ARG A 29 -15.38 9.13 -7.56
C ARG A 29 -16.45 8.50 -6.67
N ASN A 30 -16.05 7.51 -5.87
CA ASN A 30 -16.94 6.84 -4.93
C ASN A 30 -16.24 6.60 -3.58
N GLY A 31 -16.54 7.44 -2.60
CA GLY A 31 -15.92 7.36 -1.26
C GLY A 31 -16.27 6.09 -0.48
N ASN A 32 -17.35 5.39 -0.84
CA ASN A 32 -17.76 4.13 -0.23
C ASN A 32 -17.13 2.90 -0.90
N LEU A 33 -16.32 3.11 -1.94
CA LEU A 33 -15.71 2.03 -2.69
C LEU A 33 -14.56 1.41 -1.89
N SER A 34 -14.75 0.16 -1.49
CA SER A 34 -13.70 -0.67 -0.88
C SER A 34 -12.98 -1.45 -1.95
N LEU A 35 -11.71 -1.10 -2.19
CA LEU A 35 -10.82 -1.81 -3.10
C LEU A 35 -9.59 -2.29 -2.36
N VAL A 36 -9.15 -3.48 -2.71
CA VAL A 36 -7.81 -3.98 -2.36
C VAL A 36 -7.01 -4.10 -3.64
N GLY A 37 -5.75 -3.65 -3.60
CA GLY A 37 -4.83 -3.79 -4.71
C GLY A 37 -3.67 -4.73 -4.40
N ARG A 38 -3.15 -5.38 -5.43
CA ARG A 38 -1.94 -6.20 -5.38
C ARG A 38 -1.13 -6.02 -6.65
N SER A 39 0.11 -5.57 -6.49
CA SER A 39 1.07 -5.39 -7.59
C SER A 39 2.08 -6.53 -7.70
N ASP A 40 2.54 -6.74 -8.92
CA ASP A 40 3.59 -7.70 -9.27
C ASP A 40 4.47 -7.14 -10.41
N TRP A 41 5.33 -7.97 -11.02
CA TRP A 41 6.28 -7.50 -12.03
C TRP A 41 5.65 -7.21 -13.41
N ASN A 42 4.43 -7.67 -13.68
CA ASN A 42 3.74 -7.49 -14.97
C ASN A 42 2.44 -6.70 -14.86
N GLY A 43 2.15 -6.10 -13.72
CA GLY A 43 1.04 -5.16 -13.55
C GLY A 43 0.51 -5.17 -12.12
N PHE A 44 -0.81 -5.01 -12.00
CA PHE A 44 -1.49 -5.09 -10.71
C PHE A 44 -2.91 -5.62 -10.85
N THR A 45 -3.47 -6.05 -9.73
CA THR A 45 -4.80 -6.63 -9.63
C THR A 45 -5.60 -5.86 -8.59
N LEU A 46 -6.82 -5.46 -8.94
CA LEU A 46 -7.78 -4.85 -8.03
C LEU A 46 -8.89 -5.82 -7.68
N TYR A 47 -9.30 -5.80 -6.42
CA TYR A 47 -10.38 -6.62 -5.88
C TYR A 47 -11.45 -5.71 -5.30
N GLY A 48 -12.68 -5.84 -5.80
CA GLY A 48 -13.84 -5.13 -5.26
C GLY A 48 -14.89 -4.78 -6.32
N PRO A 49 -16.03 -4.21 -5.89
CA PRO A 49 -17.19 -4.00 -6.76
C PRO A 49 -17.06 -2.70 -7.58
N VAL A 50 -16.23 -2.73 -8.62
CA VAL A 50 -16.03 -1.60 -9.55
C VAL A 50 -16.24 -2.05 -11.00
N ASP A 51 -16.68 -1.16 -11.87
CA ASP A 51 -16.80 -1.48 -13.29
C ASP A 51 -15.40 -1.56 -13.93
N THR A 52 -15.18 -2.53 -14.82
CA THR A 52 -13.91 -2.69 -15.53
C THR A 52 -13.59 -1.50 -16.44
N ALA A 53 -14.61 -0.85 -17.01
CA ALA A 53 -14.47 0.37 -17.78
C ALA A 53 -13.99 1.53 -16.89
N GLU A 54 -14.47 1.62 -15.65
CA GLU A 54 -13.99 2.60 -14.67
C GLU A 54 -12.55 2.33 -14.26
N VAL A 55 -12.18 1.06 -14.02
CA VAL A 55 -10.79 0.67 -13.74
C VAL A 55 -9.89 1.06 -14.90
N LYS A 56 -10.29 0.77 -16.15
CA LYS A 56 -9.52 1.12 -17.34
C LYS A 56 -9.32 2.63 -17.45
N HIS A 57 -10.40 3.41 -17.31
CA HIS A 57 -10.33 4.87 -17.36
C HIS A 57 -9.44 5.43 -16.24
N ALA A 58 -9.61 4.95 -15.00
CA ALA A 58 -8.85 5.39 -13.86
C ALA A 58 -7.36 5.04 -13.99
N ALA A 59 -7.02 3.84 -14.47
CA ALA A 59 -5.64 3.43 -14.67
C ALA A 59 -4.93 4.26 -15.76
N GLN A 60 -5.62 4.53 -16.88
CA GLN A 60 -5.09 5.38 -17.94
C GLN A 60 -4.86 6.83 -17.46
N GLU A 61 -5.83 7.38 -16.74
CA GLU A 61 -5.73 8.72 -16.15
C GLU A 61 -4.63 8.80 -15.09
N ALA A 62 -4.52 7.78 -14.23
CA ALA A 62 -3.47 7.67 -13.23
C ALA A 62 -2.08 7.67 -13.86
N LEU A 63 -1.88 6.87 -14.91
CA LEU A 63 -0.61 6.84 -15.65
C LEU A 63 -0.28 8.20 -16.27
N ARG A 64 -1.28 8.88 -16.86
CA ARG A 64 -1.13 10.20 -17.44
C ARG A 64 -0.70 11.24 -16.38
N ARG A 65 -1.34 11.25 -15.21
CA ARG A 65 -1.03 12.18 -14.12
C ARG A 65 0.33 11.92 -13.48
N LEU A 66 0.69 10.65 -13.26
CA LEU A 66 2.02 10.28 -12.79
C LEU A 66 3.11 10.75 -13.77
N ARG A 67 2.88 10.61 -15.08
CA ARG A 67 3.79 11.16 -16.12
C ARG A 67 3.87 12.69 -16.10
N GLN A 68 2.83 13.37 -15.61
CA GLN A 68 2.81 14.83 -15.44
C GLN A 68 3.44 15.30 -14.11
N GLY A 69 3.91 14.37 -13.27
CA GLY A 69 4.61 14.69 -12.03
C GLY A 69 3.74 14.69 -10.77
N GLU A 70 2.48 14.24 -10.83
CA GLU A 70 1.62 14.01 -9.65
C GLU A 70 2.09 12.75 -8.86
N ALA A 71 3.36 12.73 -8.44
CA ALA A 71 4.02 11.59 -7.82
C ALA A 71 3.39 11.17 -6.48
N GLU A 72 2.71 12.09 -5.79
CA GLU A 72 1.98 11.84 -4.55
C GLU A 72 0.84 10.83 -4.72
N LEU A 73 0.32 10.66 -5.94
CA LEU A 73 -0.67 9.63 -6.25
C LEU A 73 -0.11 8.21 -6.09
N ALA A 74 1.20 8.02 -6.12
CA ALA A 74 1.83 6.71 -5.93
C ALA A 74 1.94 6.28 -4.45
N VAL A 75 1.52 7.12 -3.51
CA VAL A 75 1.57 6.84 -2.06
C VAL A 75 0.15 6.81 -1.50
N HIS A 76 -0.16 5.82 -0.67
CA HIS A 76 -1.51 5.60 -0.14
C HIS A 76 -1.46 5.19 1.34
N PRO A 77 -2.20 5.87 2.24
CA PRO A 77 -2.07 5.68 3.69
C PRO A 77 -2.58 4.32 4.20
N ARG A 78 -3.36 3.59 3.40
CA ARG A 78 -3.84 2.24 3.75
C ARG A 78 -3.08 1.13 3.02
N CYS A 79 -1.88 1.42 2.50
CA CYS A 79 -1.02 0.42 1.89
C CYS A 79 -0.55 -0.61 2.94
N GLY A 80 -0.32 -1.85 2.50
CA GLY A 80 0.18 -2.93 3.36
C GLY A 80 1.48 -2.58 4.07
N THR A 81 2.37 -1.77 3.47
CA THR A 81 3.59 -1.27 4.12
C THR A 81 3.27 -0.42 5.36
N VAL A 82 2.32 0.53 5.25
CA VAL A 82 1.91 1.38 6.38
C VAL A 82 1.26 0.55 7.48
N VAL A 83 0.40 -0.41 7.10
CA VAL A 83 -0.26 -1.32 8.06
C VAL A 83 0.78 -2.18 8.78
N ALA A 84 1.75 -2.75 8.06
CA ALA A 84 2.80 -3.57 8.64
C ALA A 84 3.71 -2.77 9.57
N THR A 85 4.14 -1.56 9.16
CA THR A 85 4.91 -0.64 10.01
C THR A 85 4.16 -0.28 11.28
N THR A 86 2.84 -0.02 11.18
CA THR A 86 1.99 0.27 12.33
C THR A 86 1.90 -0.92 13.27
N GLY A 87 1.61 -2.13 12.77
CA GLY A 87 1.54 -3.33 13.61
C GLY A 87 2.86 -3.62 14.34
N LEU A 88 3.98 -3.48 13.63
CA LEU A 88 5.31 -3.70 14.20
C LEU A 88 5.63 -2.69 15.31
N LEU A 89 5.47 -1.40 15.05
CA LEU A 89 5.83 -0.35 16.03
C LEU A 89 4.92 -0.38 17.25
N THR A 90 3.61 -0.56 17.06
CA THR A 90 2.65 -0.65 18.18
C THR A 90 2.90 -1.90 19.03
N GLY A 91 3.15 -3.05 18.39
CA GLY A 91 3.49 -4.30 19.09
C GLY A 91 4.78 -4.19 19.90
N LEU A 92 5.84 -3.62 19.32
CA LEU A 92 7.11 -3.40 20.02
C LEU A 92 6.96 -2.43 21.19
N ALA A 93 6.22 -1.32 21.01
CA ALA A 93 5.99 -0.36 22.07
C ALA A 93 5.23 -0.97 23.25
N ALA A 94 4.16 -1.74 22.98
CA ALA A 94 3.43 -2.46 24.01
C ALA A 94 4.31 -3.51 24.72
N PHE A 95 5.11 -4.26 23.95
CA PHE A 95 6.04 -5.25 24.50
C PHE A 95 7.04 -4.60 25.48
N VAL A 96 7.70 -3.51 25.06
CA VAL A 96 8.65 -2.79 25.92
C VAL A 96 7.97 -2.26 27.19
N ALA A 97 6.78 -1.66 27.07
CA ALA A 97 6.04 -1.14 28.22
C ALA A 97 5.73 -2.23 29.26
N ILE A 98 5.36 -3.43 28.79
CA ILE A 98 5.07 -4.58 29.66
C ILE A 98 6.37 -5.13 30.26
N SER A 99 7.43 -5.30 29.46
CA SER A 99 8.71 -5.87 29.91
C SER A 99 9.40 -5.03 30.98
N LEU A 100 9.34 -3.70 30.87
CA LEU A 100 9.93 -2.79 31.86
C LEU A 100 9.29 -2.91 33.24
N ASP A 101 7.97 -3.12 33.32
CA ASP A 101 7.29 -3.31 34.61
C ASP A 101 7.38 -4.76 35.13
N ALA A 102 7.42 -5.76 34.24
CA ALA A 102 7.61 -7.16 34.61
C ALA A 102 8.94 -7.42 35.33
N SER A 103 9.97 -6.62 35.04
CA SER A 103 11.26 -6.63 35.76
C SER A 103 11.14 -6.38 37.28
N ARG A 104 9.97 -5.90 37.76
CA ARG A 104 9.64 -5.65 39.16
C ARG A 104 8.84 -6.76 39.85
N GLY A 105 8.69 -7.94 39.22
CA GLY A 105 8.37 -9.17 39.95
C GLY A 105 6.97 -9.79 39.75
N ARG A 106 6.23 -9.50 38.66
CA ARG A 106 5.13 -10.28 38.04
C ARG A 106 4.38 -9.40 37.03
N PHE A 107 3.68 -9.99 36.04
CA PHE A 107 2.76 -9.24 35.17
C PHE A 107 1.63 -8.65 36.02
N ARG A 108 1.45 -7.32 35.95
CA ARG A 108 0.39 -6.62 36.67
C ARG A 108 -0.62 -6.12 35.66
N TRP A 109 -1.91 -6.40 35.86
CA TRP A 109 -2.99 -5.81 35.04
C TRP A 109 -2.93 -4.27 34.98
N ALA A 110 -2.28 -3.64 35.97
CA ALA A 110 -1.95 -2.22 35.99
C ALA A 110 -0.99 -1.74 34.87
N THR A 111 -0.30 -2.62 34.14
CA THR A 111 0.58 -2.24 33.01
C THR A 111 -0.17 -2.02 31.71
N ILE A 112 -1.40 -2.52 31.61
CA ILE A 112 -2.20 -2.44 30.39
C ILE A 112 -2.45 -1.00 29.95
N PRO A 113 -2.83 -0.05 30.84
CA PRO A 113 -2.96 1.36 30.44
C PRO A 113 -1.67 1.95 29.85
N ALA A 114 -0.51 1.62 30.44
CA ALA A 114 0.78 2.09 29.93
C ALA A 114 1.13 1.47 28.57
N ALA A 115 0.84 0.17 28.38
CA ALA A 115 1.04 -0.52 27.12
C ALA A 115 0.12 0.03 26.00
N ILE A 116 -1.15 0.30 26.34
CA ILE A 116 -2.10 0.94 25.41
C ILE A 116 -1.60 2.33 25.03
N LEU A 117 -1.21 3.16 26.00
CA LEU A 117 -0.69 4.50 25.72
C LEU A 117 0.57 4.44 24.84
N ALA A 118 1.51 3.54 25.14
CA ALA A 118 2.71 3.35 24.34
C ALA A 118 2.37 2.92 22.90
N ALA A 119 1.45 1.97 22.73
CA ALA A 119 0.97 1.55 21.41
C ALA A 119 0.27 2.70 20.67
N THR A 120 -0.58 3.49 21.31
CA THR A 120 -1.24 4.64 20.67
C THR A 120 -0.22 5.68 20.18
N LEU A 121 0.76 6.04 21.01
CA LEU A 121 1.83 6.95 20.60
C LEU A 121 2.65 6.38 19.44
N ALA A 122 2.97 5.09 19.48
CA ALA A 122 3.66 4.41 18.39
C ALA A 122 2.83 4.41 17.09
N ALA A 123 1.51 4.26 17.16
CA ALA A 123 0.63 4.32 15.99
C ALA A 123 0.64 5.70 15.31
N ILE A 124 0.63 6.78 16.10
CA ILE A 124 0.71 8.16 15.60
C ILE A 124 2.03 8.36 14.82
N VAL A 125 3.14 7.84 15.37
CA VAL A 125 4.46 7.92 14.71
C VAL A 125 4.58 6.96 13.52
N ALA A 126 3.90 5.82 13.55
CA ALA A 126 4.00 4.80 12.51
C ALA A 126 3.43 5.26 11.17
N GLN A 127 2.39 6.10 11.17
CA GLN A 127 1.77 6.58 9.93
C GLN A 127 2.76 7.35 9.04
N PRO A 128 3.41 8.45 9.48
CA PRO A 128 4.39 9.16 8.65
C PRO A 128 5.60 8.28 8.30
N LEU A 129 6.08 7.43 9.22
CA LEU A 129 7.17 6.50 8.93
C LEU A 129 6.80 5.48 7.85
N GLY A 130 5.60 4.91 7.91
CA GLY A 130 5.10 3.97 6.93
C GLY A 130 5.00 4.59 5.54
N LEU A 131 4.53 5.84 5.46
CA LEU A 131 4.48 6.60 4.20
C LEU A 131 5.87 6.83 3.61
N LEU A 132 6.85 7.22 4.44
CA LEU A 132 8.24 7.42 4.01
C LEU A 132 8.87 6.11 3.53
N LEU A 133 8.63 5.01 4.24
CA LEU A 133 9.11 3.67 3.84
C LEU A 133 8.48 3.24 2.51
N GLN A 134 7.19 3.49 2.35
CA GLN A 134 6.45 3.17 1.14
C GLN A 134 7.01 3.93 -0.07
N GLU A 135 7.12 5.26 0.03
CA GLU A 135 7.64 6.14 -1.02
C GLU A 135 9.08 5.78 -1.42
N ARG A 136 9.91 5.37 -0.44
CA ARG A 136 11.33 5.08 -0.69
C ARG A 136 11.59 3.67 -1.21
N PHE A 137 10.80 2.68 -0.77
CA PHE A 137 11.14 1.28 -0.98
C PHE A 137 10.09 0.46 -1.71
N THR A 138 8.81 0.81 -1.63
CA THR A 138 7.75 -0.07 -2.15
C THR A 138 7.00 0.50 -3.34
N THR A 139 7.05 1.81 -3.58
CA THR A 139 6.41 2.47 -4.72
C THR A 139 7.35 3.43 -5.42
N THR A 140 6.98 3.90 -6.61
CA THR A 140 7.58 5.09 -7.22
C THR A 140 6.51 5.89 -7.96
N GLY A 141 6.57 7.22 -7.82
CA GLY A 141 5.75 8.15 -8.59
C GLY A 141 6.23 8.36 -10.03
N GLN A 142 7.34 7.71 -10.43
CA GLN A 142 7.94 7.87 -11.75
C GLN A 142 7.70 6.61 -12.61
N PRO A 143 6.67 6.60 -13.47
CA PRO A 143 6.32 5.41 -14.25
C PRO A 143 7.34 5.09 -15.35
N GLY A 144 8.19 6.04 -15.75
CA GLY A 144 9.14 5.87 -16.83
C GLY A 144 8.46 5.49 -18.14
N ASN A 145 8.91 4.41 -18.77
CA ASN A 145 8.37 3.85 -20.00
C ASN A 145 7.21 2.86 -19.78
N LEU A 146 6.63 2.79 -18.57
CA LEU A 146 5.50 1.92 -18.27
C LEU A 146 4.30 2.24 -19.15
N GLU A 147 3.73 1.22 -19.78
CA GLU A 147 2.48 1.29 -20.55
C GLU A 147 1.48 0.23 -20.08
N ILE A 148 0.20 0.56 -20.17
CA ILE A 148 -0.89 -0.38 -19.88
C ILE A 148 -1.17 -1.17 -21.16
N ARG A 149 -0.95 -2.49 -21.10
CA ARG A 149 -1.16 -3.41 -22.23
C ARG A 149 -2.62 -3.85 -22.33
N ASN A 150 -3.21 -4.21 -21.19
CA ASN A 150 -4.54 -4.79 -21.16
C ASN A 150 -5.21 -4.53 -19.81
N VAL A 151 -6.54 -4.44 -19.82
CA VAL A 151 -7.37 -4.38 -18.62
C VAL A 151 -8.48 -5.40 -18.80
N SER A 152 -8.47 -6.45 -17.97
CA SER A 152 -9.42 -7.54 -18.04
C SER A 152 -10.09 -7.78 -16.69
N VAL A 153 -11.29 -8.34 -16.73
CA VAL A 153 -11.97 -8.86 -15.56
C VAL A 153 -11.76 -10.36 -15.51
N ASN A 154 -11.44 -10.87 -14.32
CA ASN A 154 -11.48 -12.30 -14.06
C ASN A 154 -12.55 -12.56 -13.00
N PRO A 155 -13.75 -13.03 -13.39
CA PRO A 155 -14.78 -13.43 -12.44
C PRO A 155 -14.45 -14.82 -11.86
N ALA A 156 -13.32 -14.94 -11.16
CA ALA A 156 -12.96 -16.15 -10.46
C ALA A 156 -13.47 -16.08 -9.00
N GLY A 157 -14.67 -16.62 -8.76
CA GLY A 157 -15.31 -16.73 -7.44
C GLY A 157 -16.28 -15.59 -7.10
N ASN A 158 -16.62 -15.44 -5.81
CA ASN A 158 -17.56 -14.41 -5.33
C ASN A 158 -16.98 -12.98 -5.33
N LEU A 159 -15.71 -12.79 -5.71
CA LEU A 159 -15.02 -11.51 -5.66
C LEU A 159 -14.69 -11.03 -7.08
N ILE A 160 -15.20 -9.86 -7.45
CA ILE A 160 -14.87 -9.24 -8.74
C ILE A 160 -13.40 -8.84 -8.71
N THR A 161 -12.63 -9.38 -9.67
CA THR A 161 -11.20 -9.16 -9.78
C THR A 161 -10.89 -8.52 -11.14
N HIS A 162 -10.15 -7.42 -11.12
CA HIS A 162 -9.71 -6.71 -12.32
C HIS A 162 -8.20 -6.79 -12.44
N ARG A 163 -7.71 -7.30 -13.56
CA ARG A 163 -6.29 -7.39 -13.86
C ARG A 163 -5.90 -6.27 -14.81
N VAL A 164 -4.91 -5.47 -14.41
CA VAL A 164 -4.25 -4.47 -15.25
C VAL A 164 -2.86 -4.97 -15.58
N GLU A 165 -2.62 -5.26 -16.86
CA GLU A 165 -1.32 -5.73 -17.34
C GLU A 165 -0.51 -4.56 -17.88
N THR A 166 0.78 -4.56 -17.58
CA THR A 166 1.71 -3.50 -17.96
C THR A 166 2.93 -4.05 -18.68
N VAL A 167 3.56 -3.21 -19.49
CA VAL A 167 4.87 -3.46 -20.11
C VAL A 167 5.82 -2.31 -19.80
N GLN A 168 7.09 -2.63 -19.58
CA GLN A 168 8.15 -1.69 -19.18
C GLN A 168 9.51 -2.18 -19.67
#